data_AF-A0A8S4RJC1-F1
#
_entry.id   AF-A0A8S4RJC1-F1
#
_cell.length_a   1.000
_cell.length_b   1.000
_cell.length_c   1.000
_cell.angle_alpha   90.00
_cell.angle_beta   90.00
_cell.angle_gamma   90.00
#
_symmetry.space_group_name_H-M   'P 1'
#
loop_
_entity.id
_entity.type
_entity.pdbx_description
1 polymer ?
#
loop_
_entity_poly.entity_id
_entity_poly.type
_entity_poly.pdbx_seq_one_letter_code
_entity_poly.pdbx_strand_id
1 'polypeptide(L)'
;INSAFDELRVHVPTFPYEKRLSKIDTLRLAIAYIALLREVLDAEYDPLTYVEKCLRGEIKAERAHWNTSDLTARLSWINWQNLGVNPQRRSVLTSLALSSDNLQYPHN
;
A
#
# COMPACT_ATOMS: atom_id res chain seq x y z
N ILE A 1 16.20 -10.56 -18.67
CA ILE A 1 15.89 -10.29 -17.24
C ILE A 1 15.59 -8.81 -16.95
N ASN A 2 16.39 -7.85 -17.42
CA ASN A 2 16.16 -6.43 -17.12
C ASN A 2 14.82 -5.91 -17.68
N SER A 3 14.45 -6.31 -18.90
CA SER A 3 13.16 -5.95 -19.51
C SER A 3 11.96 -6.41 -18.69
N ALA A 4 12.00 -7.62 -18.11
CA ALA A 4 10.93 -8.13 -17.23
C ALA A 4 10.82 -7.32 -15.93
N PHE A 5 11.94 -6.83 -15.40
CA PHE A 5 11.92 -5.92 -14.25
C PHE A 5 11.38 -4.53 -14.62
N ASP A 6 11.63 -4.06 -15.84
CA ASP A 6 11.08 -2.79 -16.31
C ASP A 6 9.57 -2.88 -16.51
N GLU A 7 9.08 -4.01 -17.01
CA GLU A 7 7.65 -4.32 -17.07
C GLU A 7 7.04 -4.43 -15.67
N LEU A 8 7.67 -5.14 -14.72
CA LEU A 8 7.16 -5.22 -13.36
C LEU A 8 7.06 -3.84 -12.68
N ARG A 9 8.01 -2.93 -12.95
CA ARG A 9 8.02 -1.59 -12.35
C ARG A 9 6.84 -0.73 -12.76
N VAL A 10 6.24 -0.95 -13.94
CA VAL A 10 5.05 -0.19 -14.34
C VAL A 10 3.79 -0.60 -13.57
N HIS A 11 3.82 -1.73 -12.87
CA HIS A 11 2.69 -2.28 -12.12
C HIS A 11 2.75 -2.05 -10.62
N VAL A 12 3.92 -1.68 -10.07
CA VAL A 12 4.06 -1.36 -8.64
C VAL A 12 3.83 0.14 -8.41
N PRO A 13 3.32 0.56 -7.24
CA PRO A 13 3.11 1.97 -6.96
C PRO A 13 4.43 2.74 -6.82
N THR A 14 4.60 3.80 -7.61
CA THR A 14 5.81 4.63 -7.62
C THR A 14 5.48 6.09 -7.32
N PHE A 15 6.43 6.82 -6.73
CA PHE A 15 6.29 8.27 -6.61
C PHE A 15 6.38 8.95 -7.99
N PRO A 16 5.75 10.13 -8.21
CA PRO A 16 5.75 10.82 -9.50
C PRO A 16 7.15 11.11 -10.09
N TYR A 17 8.15 11.26 -9.23
CA TYR A 17 9.54 11.56 -9.62
C TYR A 17 10.52 10.53 -9.06
N GLU A 18 10.05 9.30 -8.83
CA GLU A 18 10.89 8.27 -8.24
C GLU A 18 12.05 7.87 -9.15
N LYS A 19 13.26 7.75 -8.58
CA LYS A 19 14.36 7.09 -9.27
C LYS A 19 14.01 5.61 -9.49
N ARG A 20 14.58 5.01 -10.53
CA ARG A 20 14.38 3.57 -10.81
C ARG A 20 14.69 2.73 -9.56
N LEU A 21 13.68 2.02 -9.07
CA LEU A 21 13.81 1.10 -7.94
C LEU A 21 14.86 0.02 -8.23
N SER A 22 15.63 -0.36 -7.22
CA SER A 22 16.55 -1.50 -7.31
C SER A 22 15.77 -2.79 -7.57
N LYS A 23 16.44 -3.85 -8.03
CA LYS A 23 15.77 -5.16 -8.27
C LYS A 23 15.14 -5.71 -6.98
N ILE A 24 15.84 -5.60 -5.86
CA ILE A 24 15.34 -6.10 -4.58
C ILE A 24 14.16 -5.27 -4.07
N ASP A 25 14.21 -3.95 -4.20
CA ASP A 25 13.10 -3.09 -3.76
C ASP A 25 11.87 -3.30 -4.64
N THR A 26 12.07 -3.48 -5.96
CA THR A 26 10.98 -3.82 -6.89
C THR A 26 10.29 -5.12 -6.48
N LEU A 27 11.04 -6.17 -6.13
CA LEU A 27 10.44 -7.45 -5.70
C LEU A 27 9.72 -7.32 -4.35
N ARG A 28 10.33 -6.65 -3.37
CA ARG A 28 9.72 -6.45 -2.04
C ARG A 28 8.40 -5.68 -2.16
N LEU A 29 8.41 -4.59 -2.93
CA LEU A 29 7.22 -3.78 -3.16
C LEU A 29 6.14 -4.55 -3.92
N ALA A 30 6.52 -5.33 -4.94
CA ALA A 30 5.58 -6.17 -5.68
C ALA A 30 4.91 -7.22 -4.77
N ILE A 31 5.66 -7.88 -3.89
CA ILE A 31 5.12 -8.87 -2.94
C ILE A 31 4.11 -8.21 -2.00
N ALA A 32 4.48 -7.07 -1.39
CA ALA A 32 3.59 -6.33 -0.51
C ALA A 32 2.33 -5.85 -1.25
N TYR A 33 2.49 -5.37 -2.49
CA TYR A 33 1.37 -4.87 -3.28
C TYR A 33 0.42 -5.98 -3.72
N ILE A 34 0.93 -7.15 -4.12
CA ILE A 34 0.10 -8.32 -4.40
C ILE A 34 -0.68 -8.76 -3.15
N ALA A 35 -0.04 -8.74 -1.97
CA ALA A 35 -0.73 -9.05 -0.73
C ALA A 35 -1.88 -8.07 -0.46
N LEU A 36 -1.67 -6.75 -0.68
CA LEU A 36 -2.73 -5.76 -0.55
C LEU A 36 -3.91 -6.04 -1.48
N LEU A 37 -3.60 -6.28 -2.76
CA LEU A 37 -4.62 -6.51 -3.78
C LEU A 37 -5.45 -7.76 -3.49
N ARG A 38 -4.83 -8.84 -3.00
CA ARG A 38 -5.55 -10.06 -2.61
C ARG A 38 -6.51 -9.79 -1.46
N GLU A 39 -6.03 -9.16 -0.39
CA GLU A 39 -6.84 -8.84 0.77
C GLU A 39 -8.02 -7.91 0.44
N VAL A 40 -7.77 -6.91 -0.42
CA VAL A 40 -8.81 -6.01 -0.90
C VAL A 40 -9.87 -6.73 -1.73
N LEU A 41 -9.49 -7.75 -2.51
CA LEU A 41 -10.43 -8.54 -3.31
C LEU A 41 -11.27 -9.48 -2.45
N ASP A 42 -10.70 -10.02 -1.37
CA ASP A 42 -11.39 -10.93 -0.46
C ASP A 42 -12.27 -10.20 0.57
N ALA A 43 -12.01 -8.90 0.80
CA ALA A 43 -12.76 -8.10 1.77
C ALA A 43 -14.20 -7.80 1.31
N GLU A 44 -15.14 -7.80 2.25
CA GLU A 44 -16.54 -7.35 2.02
C GLU A 44 -16.69 -5.82 1.96
N TYR A 45 -15.59 -5.08 2.06
CA TYR A 45 -15.56 -3.61 2.06
C TYR A 45 -15.04 -3.08 0.73
N ASP A 46 -15.33 -1.81 0.43
CA ASP A 46 -14.60 -1.15 -0.65
C ASP A 46 -13.09 -1.06 -0.31
N PRO A 47 -12.20 -1.06 -1.34
CA PRO A 47 -10.75 -1.12 -1.14
C PRO A 47 -10.19 -0.09 -0.15
N LEU A 48 -10.69 1.16 -0.20
CA LEU A 48 -10.20 2.20 0.70
C LEU A 48 -10.68 1.97 2.12
N THR A 49 -11.96 1.65 2.33
CA THR A 49 -12.47 1.36 3.66
C THR A 49 -11.74 0.18 4.31
N TYR A 50 -11.41 -0.88 3.56
CA TYR A 50 -10.58 -1.96 4.08
C TYR A 50 -9.23 -1.45 4.60
N VAL A 51 -8.49 -0.71 3.76
CA VAL A 51 -7.17 -0.17 4.11
C VAL A 51 -7.25 0.79 5.31
N GLU A 52 -8.25 1.67 5.33
CA GLU A 52 -8.46 2.61 6.44
C GLU A 52 -8.71 1.88 7.76
N LYS A 53 -9.59 0.87 7.76
CA LYS A 53 -9.88 0.07 8.95
C LYS A 53 -8.68 -0.73 9.42
N CYS A 54 -7.87 -1.27 8.51
CA CYS A 54 -6.62 -1.93 8.85
C CYS A 54 -5.61 -0.97 9.49
N LEU A 55 -5.42 0.23 8.92
CA LEU A 55 -4.50 1.24 9.47
C LEU A 55 -4.97 1.78 10.82
N ARG A 56 -6.29 1.83 11.07
CA ARG A 56 -6.88 2.19 12.36
C ARG A 56 -6.81 1.07 13.40
N GLY A 57 -6.40 -0.14 13.01
CA GLY A 57 -6.37 -1.31 13.89
C GLY A 57 -7.74 -1.91 14.19
N GLU A 58 -8.79 -1.53 13.43
CA GLU A 58 -10.15 -2.04 13.60
C GLU A 58 -10.30 -3.46 13.05
N ILE A 59 -9.54 -3.79 12.01
CA ILE A 59 -9.47 -5.14 11.45
C ILE A 59 -8.17 -5.78 11.91
N LYS A 60 -8.29 -6.89 12.65
CA LYS A 60 -7.17 -7.79 12.95
C LYS A 60 -6.83 -8.59 11.69
N ALA A 61 -6.23 -7.92 10.71
CA ALA A 61 -5.51 -8.62 9.67
C ALA A 61 -4.29 -9.25 10.36
N GLU A 62 -4.38 -10.51 10.77
CA GLU A 62 -3.27 -11.26 11.36
C GLU A 62 -2.09 -11.17 10.37
N ARG A 63 -1.21 -10.20 10.61
CA ARG A 63 -0.14 -9.77 9.72
C ARG A 63 -0.67 -9.40 8.33
N ALA A 64 -1.25 -8.20 8.20
CA ALA A 64 -1.34 -7.52 6.91
C ALA A 64 0.05 -7.44 6.27
N HIS A 65 0.41 -8.45 5.47
CA HIS A 65 1.75 -8.59 4.87
C HIS A 65 2.08 -7.43 3.94
N TRP A 66 1.05 -6.72 3.49
CA TRP A 66 1.16 -5.50 2.72
C TRP A 66 1.54 -4.27 3.55
N ASN A 67 1.27 -4.25 4.86
CA ASN A 67 1.51 -3.10 5.74
C ASN A 67 2.99 -2.95 6.10
N THR A 68 3.79 -2.73 5.06
CA THR A 68 5.19 -2.32 5.11
C THR A 68 5.24 -0.80 5.07
N SER A 69 6.21 -0.18 5.75
CA SER A 69 6.37 1.28 5.75
C SER A 69 6.48 1.85 4.33
N ASP A 70 7.19 1.16 3.44
CA ASP A 70 7.35 1.56 2.03
C ASP A 70 6.02 1.55 1.27
N LEU A 71 5.21 0.48 1.36
CA LEU A 71 3.92 0.46 0.68
C LEU A 71 2.93 1.45 1.31
N THR A 72 2.93 1.59 2.65
CA THR A 72 2.07 2.54 3.37
C THR A 72 2.34 3.99 2.93
N ALA A 73 3.60 4.37 2.77
CA ALA A 73 4.01 5.68 2.23
C ALA A 73 3.58 5.90 0.77
N ARG A 74 3.32 4.82 0.03
CA ARG A 74 2.93 4.84 -1.39
C ARG A 74 1.42 4.74 -1.61
N LEU A 75 0.61 4.53 -0.56
CA LEU A 75 -0.84 4.30 -0.71
C LEU A 75 -1.55 5.43 -1.46
N SER A 76 -1.17 6.69 -1.23
CA SER A 76 -1.75 7.85 -1.94
C SER A 76 -1.45 7.86 -3.45
N TRP A 77 -0.42 7.12 -3.87
CA TRP A 77 0.05 7.04 -5.26
C TRP A 77 -0.47 5.80 -6.01
N ILE A 78 -1.17 4.89 -5.32
CA ILE A 78 -1.89 3.80 -5.99
C ILE A 78 -3.00 4.40 -6.85
N ASN A 79 -3.13 3.91 -8.09
CA ASN A 79 -4.26 4.27 -8.92
C ASN A 79 -5.54 3.54 -8.47
N TRP A 80 -6.15 4.04 -7.40
CA TRP A 80 -7.38 3.48 -6.85
C TRP A 80 -8.58 3.46 -7.83
N GLN A 81 -8.56 4.27 -8.91
CA GLN A 81 -9.61 4.22 -9.93
C GLN A 81 -9.62 2.87 -10.65
N ASN A 82 -8.45 2.26 -10.84
CA ASN A 82 -8.34 0.91 -11.42
C ASN A 82 -8.93 -0.17 -10.51
N LEU A 83 -9.17 0.14 -9.24
CA LEU A 83 -9.82 -0.71 -8.25
C LEU A 83 -11.29 -0.31 -7.99
N GLY A 84 -11.86 0.54 -8.86
CA GLY A 84 -13.26 0.96 -8.74
C GLY A 84 -13.53 2.03 -7.67
N VAL A 85 -12.49 2.64 -7.11
CA VAL A 85 -12.62 3.65 -6.04
C VAL A 85 -12.73 5.05 -6.62
N ASN A 86 -13.68 5.82 -6.08
CA ASN A 86 -13.89 7.22 -6.46
C ASN A 86 -12.77 8.15 -5.95
N PRO A 87 -12.07 8.94 -6.80
CA PRO A 87 -10.94 9.78 -6.42
C PRO A 87 -11.19 10.78 -5.27
N GLN A 88 -12.41 11.26 -5.05
CA GLN A 88 -12.72 12.18 -3.93
C GLN A 88 -12.49 11.55 -2.56
N ARG A 89 -12.42 10.21 -2.45
CA ARG A 89 -12.17 9.49 -1.19
C ARG A 89 -10.69 9.36 -0.84
N ARG A 90 -9.76 9.72 -1.73
CA ARG A 90 -8.31 9.50 -1.55
C ARG A 90 -7.67 10.33 -0.43
N SER A 91 -8.24 11.49 -0.07
CA SER A 91 -7.63 12.42 0.89
C SER A 91 -7.37 11.80 2.27
N VAL A 92 -8.19 10.82 2.66
CA VAL A 92 -8.15 10.19 3.99
C VAL A 92 -6.88 9.36 4.23
N LEU A 93 -6.38 8.66 3.20
CA LEU A 93 -5.18 7.82 3.32
C LEU A 93 -3.90 8.62 3.57
N THR A 94 -3.82 9.83 3.03
CA THR A 94 -2.63 10.68 3.19
C THR A 94 -2.43 11.08 4.65
N SER A 95 -3.52 11.36 5.38
CA SER A 95 -3.46 11.71 6.79
C SER A 95 -3.15 10.52 7.69
N LEU A 96 -3.66 9.32 7.36
CA LEU A 96 -3.47 8.11 8.17
C LEU A 96 -2.08 7.49 8.01
N ALA A 97 -1.50 7.54 6.81
CA ALA A 97 -0.15 7.05 6.56
C ALA A 97 0.93 7.86 7.32
N LEU A 98 0.67 9.14 7.60
CA LEU A 98 1.57 10.01 8.37
C LEU A 98 1.46 9.81 9.88
N SER A 99 0.35 9.25 10.38
CA SER A 99 0.16 9.00 11.82
C SER A 99 0.66 7.64 12.29
N SER A 100 0.85 6.67 11.38
CA SER A 100 1.39 5.34 11.71
C SER A 100 2.83 5.34 12.22
N ASP A 101 3.57 6.45 12.08
CA ASP A 101 4.94 6.60 12.60
C ASP A 101 5.01 6.87 14.12
N ASN A 102 3.88 6.98 14.83
CA ASN A 102 3.82 7.35 16.25
C ASN A 102 3.47 6.21 17.23
N LEU A 103 3.48 4.94 16.80
CA LEU A 103 3.04 3.80 17.64
C LEU A 103 4.11 2.74 17.90
N GLN A 104 5.37 3.14 18.05
CA GLN A 104 6.39 2.26 18.64
C GLN A 104 6.88 2.83 19.98
N TYR A 105 6.74 1.99 21.02
CA TYR A 105 7.18 2.10 22.44
C TYR A 105 6.16 2.60 23.47
N PRO A 106 5.53 1.69 24.25
CA PRO A 106 5.41 1.94 25.67
C PRO A 106 6.78 1.68 26.30
N HIS A 107 7.39 2.72 26.85
CA HIS A 107 8.53 2.60 27.75
C HIS A 107 8.04 1.91 29.03
N ASN A 108 8.58 0.73 29.32
CA ASN A 108 8.63 0.17 30.67
C ASN A 108 10.03 -0.37 30.91
#